data_AF-A0ABD5IMA2-F1
#
_entry.id   AF-A0ABD5IMA2-F1
#
_cell.length_a   1.000
_cell.length_b   1.000
_cell.length_c   1.000
_cell.angle_alpha   90.00
_cell.angle_beta   90.00
_cell.angle_gamma   90.00
#
_symmetry.space_group_name_H-M   'P 1'
#
loop_
_entity.id
_entity.type
_entity.pdbx_description
1 polymer ?
#
loop_
_entity_poly.entity_id
_entity_poly.type
_entity_poly.pdbx_seq_one_letter_code
_entity_poly.pdbx_strand_id
1 'polypeptide(L)'
;MAVSTESGARHFALTLAVLRRLLCTMAALLLFASQPLRAEQALERMSTPLRVATAGGNFSYYVAQKHSAQPRNALVVMHGHPRDAVKTLHAAIDAAQAAGAGGDTLLAAPLFQVPEKLAVHCHSAGLPLPQDGDALWRCGSWIEGGLDNAGKTGSFNAMDNLLADMKRRWPSLQTITVAGFSAGAQFVQHYVGFAHPPGGVRLRYVVADPGSWLYFDNLRPQPTYGGELRQ
;
A
#
# COMPACT_ATOMS: atom_id res chain seq x y z
N MET A 1 36.90 -59.38 48.44
CA MET A 1 36.86 -57.91 48.33
C MET A 1 37.46 -57.51 46.99
N ALA A 2 36.64 -57.15 46.01
CA ALA A 2 36.94 -56.24 44.90
C ALA A 2 35.63 -56.06 44.13
N VAL A 3 35.08 -54.86 44.26
CA VAL A 3 33.73 -54.46 43.88
C VAL A 3 33.65 -54.30 42.37
N SER A 4 32.55 -54.80 41.80
CA SER A 4 32.14 -54.64 40.40
C SER A 4 31.77 -53.17 40.13
N THR A 5 32.76 -52.34 39.79
CA THR A 5 32.61 -50.89 39.56
C THR A 5 32.34 -50.48 38.10
N GLU A 6 32.38 -51.40 37.14
CA GLU A 6 32.26 -51.03 35.71
C GLU A 6 30.83 -50.78 35.20
N SER A 7 29.80 -51.31 35.87
CA SER A 7 28.41 -51.21 35.38
C SER A 7 27.77 -49.82 35.61
N GLY A 8 28.15 -49.13 36.69
CA GLY A 8 27.59 -47.82 37.05
C GLY A 8 28.09 -46.67 36.15
N ALA A 9 29.36 -46.70 35.74
CA ALA A 9 29.97 -45.64 34.94
C ALA A 9 29.41 -45.57 33.51
N ARG A 10 29.10 -46.72 32.90
CA ARG A 10 28.50 -46.79 31.56
C ARG A 10 27.05 -46.30 31.55
N HIS A 11 26.27 -46.60 32.59
CA HIS A 11 24.90 -46.10 32.73
C HIS A 11 24.83 -44.59 32.94
N PHE A 12 25.76 -44.02 33.72
CA PHE A 12 25.83 -42.57 33.98
C PHE A 12 26.27 -41.76 32.74
N ALA A 13 27.20 -42.30 31.94
CA ALA A 13 27.66 -41.64 30.72
C ALA A 13 26.62 -41.66 29.58
N LEU A 14 25.86 -42.76 29.44
CA LEU A 14 24.75 -42.83 28.48
C LEU A 14 23.61 -41.87 28.86
N THR A 15 23.31 -41.71 30.14
CA THR A 15 22.27 -40.77 30.60
C THR A 15 22.66 -39.32 30.38
N LEU A 16 23.93 -38.94 30.59
CA LEU A 16 24.39 -37.58 30.33
C LEU A 16 24.41 -37.23 28.83
N ALA A 17 24.80 -38.17 27.96
CA ALA A 17 24.82 -37.97 26.51
C ALA A 17 23.41 -37.88 25.90
N VAL A 18 22.46 -38.65 26.40
CA VAL A 18 21.04 -38.59 26.01
C VAL A 18 20.41 -37.29 26.51
N LEU A 19 20.70 -36.87 27.75
CA LEU A 19 20.20 -35.61 28.30
C LEU A 19 20.76 -34.39 27.56
N ARG A 20 22.04 -34.41 27.15
CA ARG A 20 22.67 -33.33 26.35
C ARG A 20 22.11 -33.25 24.93
N ARG A 21 21.74 -34.39 24.31
CA ARG A 21 21.06 -34.43 23.00
C ARG A 21 19.62 -33.92 23.09
N LEU A 22 18.90 -34.24 24.17
CA LEU A 22 17.54 -33.77 24.44
C LEU A 22 17.48 -32.25 24.75
N LEU A 23 18.48 -31.71 25.46
CA LEU A 23 18.57 -30.25 25.67
C LEU A 23 18.91 -29.50 24.37
N CYS A 24 19.79 -30.04 23.51
CA CYS A 24 20.09 -29.42 22.22
C CYS A 24 18.92 -29.46 21.23
N THR A 25 18.11 -30.52 21.23
CA THR A 25 16.91 -30.58 20.38
C THR A 25 15.78 -29.69 20.90
N MET A 26 15.59 -29.55 22.21
CA MET A 26 14.64 -28.58 22.76
C MET A 26 15.05 -27.12 22.52
N ALA A 27 16.35 -26.79 22.60
CA ALA A 27 16.83 -25.44 22.26
C ALA A 27 16.63 -25.12 20.77
N ALA A 28 16.81 -26.09 19.87
CA ALA A 28 16.50 -25.94 18.45
C ALA A 28 14.99 -25.79 18.20
N LEU A 29 14.14 -26.57 18.86
CA LEU A 29 12.68 -26.46 18.75
C LEU A 29 12.12 -25.14 19.33
N LEU A 30 12.74 -24.57 20.36
CA LEU A 30 12.40 -23.25 20.89
C LEU A 30 12.94 -22.10 20.03
N LEU A 31 14.01 -22.32 19.26
CA LEU A 31 14.49 -21.38 18.24
C LEU A 31 13.67 -21.42 16.94
N PHE A 32 13.04 -22.56 16.59
CA PHE A 32 12.07 -22.65 15.48
C PHE A 32 10.63 -22.28 15.89
N ALA A 33 10.33 -22.24 17.18
CA ALA A 33 9.14 -21.60 17.73
C ALA A 33 9.31 -20.07 17.89
N SER A 34 10.34 -19.49 17.27
CA SER A 34 10.37 -18.07 16.97
C SER A 34 9.26 -17.79 15.98
N GLN A 35 8.11 -17.42 16.56
CA GLN A 35 7.08 -16.53 16.06
C GLN A 35 7.07 -16.39 14.52
N PRO A 36 5.95 -16.62 13.81
CA PRO A 36 5.73 -15.76 12.68
C PRO A 36 5.64 -14.36 13.30
N LEU A 37 6.77 -13.64 13.39
CA LEU A 37 6.75 -12.21 13.22
C LEU A 37 5.91 -12.08 11.97
N ARG A 38 4.65 -11.67 12.11
CA ARG A 38 3.89 -11.07 11.02
C ARG A 38 4.93 -10.22 10.32
N ALA A 39 5.34 -10.60 9.12
CA ALA A 39 6.34 -9.84 8.39
C ALA A 39 5.75 -8.44 8.32
N GLU A 40 6.26 -7.53 9.16
CA GLU A 40 5.63 -6.25 9.34
C GLU A 40 5.64 -5.60 7.98
N GLN A 41 4.47 -5.19 7.53
CA GLN A 41 4.28 -4.85 6.14
C GLN A 41 5.15 -3.64 5.86
N ALA A 42 5.90 -3.69 4.75
CA ALA A 42 6.87 -2.65 4.43
C ALA A 42 6.22 -1.26 4.37
N LEU A 43 4.93 -1.20 3.99
CA LEU A 43 4.15 0.02 3.99
C LEU A 43 3.96 0.59 5.40
N GLU A 44 3.59 -0.25 6.37
CA GLU A 44 3.36 0.15 7.76
C GLU A 44 4.66 0.60 8.46
N ARG A 45 5.83 0.11 8.01
CA ARG A 45 7.12 0.58 8.55
C ARG A 45 7.45 2.04 8.24
N MET A 46 6.92 2.59 7.14
CA MET A 46 7.22 3.97 6.70
C MET A 46 6.01 4.91 6.84
N SER A 47 4.86 4.39 7.25
CA SER A 47 3.60 5.12 7.24
C SER A 47 2.65 4.70 8.35
N THR A 48 1.72 5.58 8.68
CA THR A 48 0.60 5.29 9.56
C THR A 48 -0.61 4.89 8.73
N PRO A 49 -1.20 3.69 8.95
CA PRO A 49 -2.42 3.29 8.29
C PRO A 49 -3.61 4.08 8.82
N LEU A 50 -4.42 4.61 7.91
CA LEU A 50 -5.69 5.27 8.19
C LEU A 50 -6.80 4.61 7.37
N ARG A 51 -8.01 4.61 7.91
CA ARG A 51 -9.20 4.06 7.26
C ARG A 51 -10.30 5.10 7.23
N VAL A 52 -11.01 5.13 6.12
CA VAL A 52 -12.22 5.93 5.95
C VAL A 52 -13.37 5.01 5.56
N ALA A 53 -14.54 5.24 6.16
CA ALA A 53 -15.74 4.49 5.81
C ALA A 53 -16.24 4.89 4.42
N THR A 54 -16.66 3.90 3.64
CA THR A 54 -17.38 4.05 2.38
C THR A 54 -18.65 3.18 2.44
N ALA A 55 -19.53 3.31 1.44
CA ALA A 55 -20.71 2.45 1.35
C ALA A 55 -20.35 0.95 1.16
N GLY A 56 -19.16 0.64 0.64
CA GLY A 56 -18.68 -0.74 0.45
C GLY A 56 -17.79 -1.27 1.57
N GLY A 57 -17.63 -0.52 2.66
CA GLY A 57 -16.72 -0.86 3.76
C GLY A 57 -15.57 0.14 3.89
N ASN A 58 -14.54 -0.22 4.62
CA ASN A 58 -13.41 0.66 4.89
C ASN A 58 -12.48 0.75 3.67
N PHE A 59 -12.05 1.97 3.35
CA PHE A 59 -10.99 2.24 2.39
C PHE A 59 -9.73 2.71 3.12
N SER A 60 -8.60 2.05 2.84
CA SER A 60 -7.35 2.26 3.57
C SER A 60 -6.39 3.16 2.79
N TYR A 61 -5.73 4.05 3.50
CA TYR A 61 -4.66 4.88 2.97
C TYR A 61 -3.56 5.09 4.01
N TYR A 62 -2.36 5.36 3.51
CA TYR A 62 -1.12 5.28 4.29
C TYR A 62 -0.42 6.61 4.25
N VAL A 63 -0.25 7.25 5.41
CA VAL A 63 0.36 8.56 5.53
C VAL A 63 1.80 8.43 6.01
N ALA A 64 2.76 9.00 5.28
CA ALA A 64 4.17 8.93 5.66
C ALA A 64 4.38 9.45 7.10
N GLN A 65 5.20 8.75 7.88
CA GLN A 65 5.40 9.07 9.31
C GLN A 65 5.87 10.52 9.53
N LYS A 66 6.79 10.99 8.69
CA LYS A 66 7.29 12.36 8.73
C LYS A 66 6.38 13.27 7.92
N HIS A 67 5.67 14.17 8.61
CA HIS A 67 4.90 15.25 8.02
C HIS A 67 4.73 16.38 9.05
N SER A 68 4.45 17.60 8.57
CA SER A 68 4.10 18.73 9.45
C SER A 68 2.83 18.43 10.24
N ALA A 69 2.74 18.90 11.48
CA ALA A 69 1.53 18.78 12.29
C ALA A 69 0.34 19.58 11.71
N GLN A 70 0.63 20.62 10.91
CA GLN A 70 -0.38 21.44 10.25
C GLN A 70 0.00 21.63 8.76
N PRO A 71 -0.08 20.56 7.96
CA PRO A 71 0.30 20.63 6.56
C PRO A 71 -0.72 21.49 5.81
N ARG A 72 -0.22 22.32 4.89
CA ARG A 72 -1.07 23.08 3.95
C ARG A 72 -1.20 22.39 2.60
N ASN A 73 -0.23 21.56 2.26
CA ASN A 73 -0.17 20.81 1.01
C ASN A 73 -0.18 19.32 1.32
N ALA A 74 -0.88 18.55 0.50
CA ALA A 74 -0.74 17.11 0.46
C ALA A 74 -0.40 16.62 -0.94
N LEU A 75 0.32 15.50 -1.00
CA LEU A 75 0.55 14.71 -2.19
C LEU A 75 -0.02 13.31 -1.95
N VAL A 76 -1.06 12.97 -2.71
CA VAL A 76 -1.68 11.64 -2.73
C VAL A 76 -1.13 10.89 -3.95
N VAL A 77 -0.41 9.79 -3.73
CA VAL A 77 0.23 9.02 -4.81
C VAL A 77 -0.45 7.69 -5.07
N MET A 78 -0.93 7.51 -6.29
CA MET A 78 -1.64 6.33 -6.76
C MET A 78 -0.69 5.23 -7.18
N HIS A 79 -0.82 4.05 -6.58
CA HIS A 79 -0.08 2.86 -6.98
C HIS A 79 -0.42 2.44 -8.42
N GLY A 80 0.47 1.67 -9.06
CA GLY A 80 0.24 1.07 -10.36
C GLY A 80 -0.64 -0.19 -10.31
N HIS A 81 -0.73 -0.88 -11.46
CA HIS A 81 -1.43 -2.16 -11.57
C HIS A 81 -0.96 -3.23 -10.56
N PRO A 82 0.35 -3.38 -10.26
CA PRO A 82 0.80 -4.38 -9.29
C PRO A 82 0.50 -3.99 -7.83
N ARG A 83 -0.26 -2.91 -7.59
CA ARG A 83 -0.56 -2.37 -6.25
C ARG A 83 0.69 -2.04 -5.44
N ASP A 84 1.72 -1.53 -6.09
CA ASP A 84 3.04 -1.21 -5.53
C ASP A 84 3.05 0.06 -4.65
N ALA A 85 2.09 0.19 -3.72
CA ALA A 85 1.94 1.33 -2.81
C ALA A 85 3.20 1.58 -1.97
N VAL A 86 3.94 0.52 -1.59
CA VAL A 86 5.24 0.62 -0.89
C VAL A 86 6.25 1.42 -1.72
N LYS A 87 6.46 1.04 -2.99
CA LYS A 87 7.41 1.71 -3.89
C LYS A 87 6.95 3.12 -4.21
N THR A 88 5.65 3.27 -4.45
CA THR A 88 5.02 4.54 -4.82
C THR A 88 5.15 5.56 -3.69
N LEU A 89 4.87 5.18 -2.45
CA LEU A 89 5.01 6.07 -1.29
C LEU A 89 6.47 6.40 -1.01
N HIS A 90 7.37 5.42 -1.11
CA HIS A 90 8.81 5.66 -0.95
C HIS A 90 9.33 6.67 -1.98
N ALA A 91 8.97 6.52 -3.26
CA ALA A 91 9.34 7.48 -4.30
C ALA A 91 8.79 8.88 -4.02
N ALA A 92 7.59 8.99 -3.46
CA ALA A 92 7.02 10.29 -3.06
C ALA A 92 7.79 10.93 -1.90
N ILE A 93 8.23 10.13 -0.93
CA ILE A 93 9.09 10.57 0.19
C ILE A 93 10.41 11.08 -0.36
N ASP A 94 11.08 10.31 -1.22
CA ASP A 94 12.36 10.69 -1.82
C ASP A 94 12.25 11.97 -2.65
N ALA A 95 11.21 12.08 -3.48
CA ALA A 95 10.96 13.27 -4.28
C ALA A 95 10.69 14.51 -3.42
N ALA A 96 9.90 14.37 -2.35
CA ALA A 96 9.63 15.47 -1.43
C ALA A 96 10.89 15.90 -0.66
N GLN A 97 11.73 14.95 -0.26
CA GLN A 97 13.02 15.26 0.38
C GLN A 97 13.97 15.98 -0.58
N ALA A 98 14.11 15.49 -1.81
CA ALA A 98 14.93 16.12 -2.85
C ALA A 98 14.46 17.55 -3.18
N ALA A 99 13.15 17.80 -3.12
CA ALA A 99 12.56 19.12 -3.32
C ALA A 99 12.63 20.04 -2.07
N GLY A 100 13.19 19.58 -0.94
CA GLY A 100 13.20 20.32 0.32
C GLY A 100 11.81 20.47 0.97
N ALA A 101 10.80 19.73 0.50
CA ALA A 101 9.39 19.83 0.91
C ALA A 101 8.94 18.69 1.84
N GLY A 102 9.83 17.74 2.18
CA GLY A 102 9.50 16.53 2.95
C GLY A 102 9.06 16.76 4.40
N GLY A 103 9.23 17.97 4.94
CA GLY A 103 8.70 18.36 6.26
C GLY A 103 7.32 19.01 6.21
N ASP A 104 6.95 19.63 5.08
CA ASP A 104 5.81 20.55 5.00
C ASP A 104 4.63 20.00 4.20
N THR A 105 4.84 18.89 3.49
CA THR A 105 3.82 18.23 2.67
C THR A 105 3.38 16.93 3.32
N LEU A 106 2.06 16.75 3.43
CA LEU A 106 1.46 15.49 3.84
C LEU A 106 1.53 14.49 2.68
N LEU A 107 2.28 13.41 2.82
CA LEU A 107 2.40 12.38 1.79
C LEU A 107 1.49 11.21 2.12
N ALA A 108 0.62 10.83 1.19
CA ALA A 108 -0.34 9.74 1.40
C ALA A 108 -0.40 8.81 0.19
N ALA A 109 -0.60 7.52 0.43
CA ALA A 109 -0.84 6.51 -0.61
C ALA A 109 -2.11 5.71 -0.29
N PRO A 110 -3.19 5.83 -1.07
CA PRO A 110 -4.33 4.91 -0.98
C PRO A 110 -3.92 3.50 -1.39
N LEU A 111 -4.61 2.50 -0.85
CA LEU A 111 -4.48 1.11 -1.29
C LEU A 111 -5.85 0.56 -1.67
N PHE A 112 -6.08 0.38 -2.97
CA PHE A 112 -7.25 -0.36 -3.44
C PHE A 112 -7.05 -1.85 -3.17
N GLN A 113 -7.69 -2.33 -2.11
CA GLN A 113 -7.56 -3.73 -1.72
C GLN A 113 -8.23 -4.65 -2.75
N VAL A 114 -7.58 -5.78 -3.01
CA VAL A 114 -8.09 -6.85 -3.88
C VAL A 114 -8.07 -8.14 -3.06
N PRO A 115 -9.11 -8.99 -3.12
CA PRO A 115 -9.10 -10.26 -2.41
C PRO A 115 -7.84 -11.06 -2.77
N GLU A 116 -7.15 -11.63 -1.79
CA GLU A 116 -5.84 -12.25 -1.97
C GLU A 116 -5.83 -13.30 -3.12
N LYS A 117 -6.86 -14.15 -3.14
CA LYS A 117 -7.07 -15.16 -4.20
C LYS A 117 -7.25 -14.58 -5.62
N LEU A 118 -7.63 -13.31 -5.73
CA LEU A 118 -7.84 -12.60 -6.98
C LEU A 118 -6.68 -11.64 -7.31
N ALA A 119 -5.73 -11.45 -6.39
CA ALA A 119 -4.63 -10.50 -6.54
C ALA A 119 -3.41 -11.10 -7.28
N VAL A 120 -3.54 -12.31 -7.83
CA VAL A 120 -2.44 -13.08 -8.47
C VAL A 120 -1.67 -12.27 -9.52
N HIS A 121 -2.35 -11.40 -10.26
CA HIS A 121 -1.76 -10.58 -11.33
C HIS A 121 -1.58 -9.10 -10.95
N CYS A 122 -1.96 -8.71 -9.74
CA CYS A 122 -1.90 -7.33 -9.26
C CYS A 122 -1.40 -7.27 -7.81
N HIS A 123 -0.22 -7.83 -7.57
CA HIS A 123 0.37 -7.95 -6.23
C HIS A 123 1.79 -7.40 -6.19
N SER A 124 2.13 -6.80 -5.05
CA SER A 124 3.49 -6.39 -4.67
C SER A 124 3.77 -6.84 -3.24
N ALA A 125 5.03 -7.17 -2.96
CA ALA A 125 5.45 -7.57 -1.63
C ALA A 125 5.33 -6.42 -0.60
N GLY A 126 5.12 -6.78 0.66
CA GLY A 126 5.08 -5.83 1.77
C GLY A 126 3.79 -5.02 1.88
N LEU A 127 2.72 -5.46 1.21
CA LEU A 127 1.39 -4.89 1.32
C LEU A 127 0.59 -5.52 2.47
N PRO A 128 -0.31 -4.74 3.06
CA PRO A 128 -1.38 -5.26 3.89
C PRO A 128 -2.30 -6.24 3.22
N LEU A 129 -2.58 -7.33 3.94
CA LEU A 129 -3.71 -8.18 3.63
C LEU A 129 -5.01 -7.41 3.86
N PRO A 130 -6.02 -7.59 2.98
CA PRO A 130 -7.35 -7.08 3.24
C PRO A 130 -7.87 -7.57 4.60
N GLN A 131 -8.54 -6.69 5.33
CA GLN A 131 -9.17 -6.99 6.61
C GLN A 131 -10.68 -7.15 6.44
N ASP A 132 -11.32 -7.81 7.40
CA ASP A 132 -12.77 -7.87 7.44
C ASP A 132 -13.38 -6.46 7.43
N GLY A 133 -14.42 -6.31 6.60
CA GLY A 133 -15.09 -5.04 6.37
C GLY A 133 -14.32 -4.03 5.50
N ASP A 134 -13.21 -4.40 4.85
CA ASP A 134 -12.63 -3.59 3.78
C ASP A 134 -13.52 -3.58 2.53
N ALA A 135 -13.58 -2.43 1.85
CA ALA A 135 -14.04 -2.36 0.48
C ALA A 135 -12.97 -2.99 -0.43
N LEU A 136 -13.39 -3.92 -1.29
CA LEU A 136 -12.47 -4.71 -2.13
C LEU A 136 -12.79 -4.52 -3.60
N TRP A 137 -11.80 -4.31 -4.44
CA TRP A 137 -11.92 -4.18 -5.90
C TRP A 137 -11.33 -5.41 -6.62
N ARG A 138 -11.41 -5.39 -7.95
CA ARG A 138 -10.65 -6.27 -8.84
C ARG A 138 -9.39 -5.54 -9.30
N CYS A 139 -8.40 -6.28 -9.82
CA CYS A 139 -7.11 -5.73 -10.22
C CYS A 139 -7.16 -4.47 -11.11
N GLY A 140 -8.17 -4.34 -11.98
CA GLY A 140 -8.35 -3.18 -12.85
C GLY A 140 -9.56 -2.30 -12.55
N SER A 141 -10.55 -2.79 -11.79
CA SER A 141 -11.85 -2.08 -11.68
C SER A 141 -11.71 -0.72 -11.03
N TRP A 142 -10.76 -0.54 -10.12
CA TRP A 142 -10.53 0.73 -9.46
C TRP A 142 -10.02 1.81 -10.42
N ILE A 143 -9.31 1.46 -11.50
CA ILE A 143 -8.65 2.40 -12.44
C ILE A 143 -9.69 3.27 -13.17
N GLU A 144 -10.87 2.72 -13.45
CA GLU A 144 -11.90 3.35 -14.29
C GLU A 144 -13.10 3.87 -13.49
N GLY A 145 -12.97 3.99 -12.16
CA GLY A 145 -14.10 4.41 -11.32
C GLY A 145 -15.06 3.28 -10.95
N GLY A 146 -14.70 2.04 -11.28
CA GLY A 146 -15.56 0.87 -11.11
C GLY A 146 -15.94 0.60 -9.66
N LEU A 147 -17.08 -0.10 -9.52
CA LEU A 147 -17.60 -0.52 -8.22
C LEU A 147 -16.65 -1.50 -7.52
N ASP A 148 -16.70 -1.48 -6.19
CA ASP A 148 -16.17 -2.54 -5.35
C ASP A 148 -16.92 -3.87 -5.62
N ASN A 149 -16.38 -4.97 -5.12
CA ASN A 149 -16.89 -6.31 -5.34
C ASN A 149 -18.28 -6.53 -4.74
N ALA A 150 -18.70 -5.72 -3.76
CA ALA A 150 -20.06 -5.76 -3.21
C ALA A 150 -21.05 -4.86 -3.99
N GLY A 151 -20.58 -4.07 -4.97
CA GLY A 151 -21.41 -3.20 -5.78
C GLY A 151 -21.98 -2.00 -5.03
N LYS A 152 -21.28 -1.51 -4.00
CA LYS A 152 -21.76 -0.48 -3.06
C LYS A 152 -21.04 0.86 -3.19
N THR A 153 -19.77 0.89 -3.60
CA THR A 153 -19.00 2.13 -3.77
C THR A 153 -18.14 2.08 -5.01
N GLY A 154 -18.10 3.17 -5.79
CA GLY A 154 -17.10 3.37 -6.83
C GLY A 154 -15.75 3.72 -6.24
N SER A 155 -14.66 3.46 -6.98
CA SER A 155 -13.30 3.85 -6.56
C SER A 155 -13.11 5.37 -6.51
N PHE A 156 -13.80 6.13 -7.36
CA PHE A 156 -13.78 7.60 -7.30
C PHE A 156 -14.49 8.13 -6.06
N ASN A 157 -15.64 7.55 -5.66
CA ASN A 157 -16.29 7.90 -4.40
C ASN A 157 -15.42 7.53 -3.18
N ALA A 158 -14.70 6.40 -3.25
CA ALA A 158 -13.76 6.03 -2.20
C ALA A 158 -12.61 7.06 -2.09
N MET A 159 -12.11 7.56 -3.23
CA MET A 159 -11.15 8.65 -3.26
C MET A 159 -11.72 9.96 -2.68
N ASP A 160 -12.93 10.37 -3.06
CA ASP A 160 -13.59 11.56 -2.50
C ASP A 160 -13.71 11.45 -0.96
N ASN A 161 -14.10 10.28 -0.44
CA ASN A 161 -14.18 10.01 1.00
C ASN A 161 -12.81 10.16 1.68
N LEU A 162 -11.75 9.64 1.06
CA LEU A 162 -10.37 9.78 1.55
C LEU A 162 -9.96 11.26 1.62
N LEU A 163 -10.17 12.03 0.55
CA LEU A 163 -9.80 13.45 0.51
C LEU A 163 -10.57 14.26 1.56
N ALA A 164 -11.84 13.95 1.76
CA ALA A 164 -12.66 14.55 2.82
C ALA A 164 -12.14 14.18 4.22
N ASP A 165 -11.75 12.92 4.45
CA ASP A 165 -11.14 12.48 5.71
C ASP A 165 -9.80 13.21 5.97
N MET A 166 -8.96 13.36 4.95
CA MET A 166 -7.73 14.14 5.06
C MET A 166 -8.02 15.60 5.47
N LYS A 167 -8.98 16.27 4.81
CA LYS A 167 -9.35 17.64 5.18
C LYS A 167 -9.89 17.74 6.61
N ARG A 168 -10.64 16.75 7.07
CA ARG A 168 -11.15 16.70 8.45
C ARG A 168 -10.01 16.52 9.47
N ARG A 169 -9.05 15.63 9.19
CA ARG A 169 -7.91 15.35 10.08
C ARG A 169 -6.89 16.47 10.11
N TRP A 170 -6.68 17.14 8.97
CA TRP A 170 -5.77 18.27 8.83
C TRP A 170 -6.53 19.49 8.27
N PRO A 171 -7.24 20.24 9.12
CA PRO A 171 -8.06 21.38 8.69
C PRO A 171 -7.27 22.49 7.98
N SER A 172 -5.96 22.58 8.19
CA SER A 172 -5.06 23.52 7.52
C SER A 172 -4.79 23.19 6.04
N LEU A 173 -5.18 22.01 5.55
CA LEU A 173 -4.99 21.63 4.15
C LEU A 173 -5.72 22.60 3.21
N GLN A 174 -4.98 23.12 2.24
CA GLN A 174 -5.44 24.07 1.23
C GLN A 174 -5.29 23.50 -0.18
N THR A 175 -4.27 22.66 -0.40
CA THR A 175 -4.03 22.03 -1.69
C THR A 175 -3.79 20.54 -1.51
N ILE A 176 -4.42 19.72 -2.35
CA ILE A 176 -4.08 18.30 -2.48
C ILE A 176 -3.71 18.03 -3.94
N THR A 177 -2.51 17.51 -4.16
CA THR A 177 -2.08 17.02 -5.47
C THR A 177 -2.30 15.51 -5.52
N VAL A 178 -3.08 15.03 -6.48
CA VAL A 178 -3.22 13.60 -6.76
C VAL A 178 -2.31 13.24 -7.93
N ALA A 179 -1.34 12.38 -7.70
CA ALA A 179 -0.34 11.98 -8.68
C ALA A 179 -0.42 10.47 -8.92
N GLY A 180 -0.15 10.03 -10.14
CA GLY A 180 -0.10 8.61 -10.46
C GLY A 180 0.85 8.31 -11.60
N PHE A 181 1.38 7.08 -11.62
CA PHE A 181 2.20 6.52 -12.70
C PHE A 181 1.51 5.29 -13.31
N SER A 182 1.63 5.05 -14.62
CA SER A 182 1.06 3.88 -15.30
C SER A 182 -0.45 3.70 -15.05
N ALA A 183 -0.90 2.62 -14.42
CA ALA A 183 -2.32 2.45 -14.02
C ALA A 183 -2.80 3.51 -13.02
N GLY A 184 -1.92 3.98 -12.13
CA GLY A 184 -2.24 5.09 -11.24
C GLY A 184 -2.47 6.39 -12.02
N ALA A 185 -1.72 6.62 -13.09
CA ALA A 185 -1.92 7.77 -13.97
C ALA A 185 -3.25 7.66 -14.75
N GLN A 186 -3.59 6.44 -15.21
CA GLN A 186 -4.89 6.15 -15.80
C GLN A 186 -6.04 6.41 -14.81
N PHE A 187 -5.89 6.05 -13.54
CA PHE A 187 -6.85 6.43 -12.50
C PHE A 187 -6.99 7.95 -12.39
N VAL A 188 -5.86 8.66 -12.30
CA VAL A 188 -5.86 10.12 -12.12
C VAL A 188 -6.56 10.82 -13.28
N GLN A 189 -6.28 10.48 -14.54
CA GLN A 189 -6.94 11.13 -15.68
C GLN A 189 -8.45 10.90 -15.69
N HIS A 190 -8.93 9.71 -15.32
CA HIS A 190 -10.37 9.43 -15.28
C HIS A 190 -11.01 10.19 -14.11
N TYR A 191 -10.35 10.17 -12.94
CA TYR A 191 -10.84 10.81 -11.74
C TYR A 191 -11.00 12.33 -11.90
N VAL A 192 -10.16 13.01 -12.71
CA VAL A 192 -10.32 14.45 -13.01
C VAL A 192 -11.73 14.81 -13.45
N GLY A 193 -12.40 13.95 -14.24
CA GLY A 193 -13.75 14.19 -14.74
C GLY A 193 -14.86 13.99 -13.70
N PHE A 194 -14.58 13.33 -12.58
CA PHE A 194 -15.57 12.91 -11.58
C PHE A 194 -15.23 13.37 -10.15
N ALA A 195 -14.14 14.11 -9.95
CA ALA A 195 -13.66 14.48 -8.63
C ALA A 195 -14.59 15.47 -7.91
N HIS A 196 -14.87 15.21 -6.63
CA HIS A 196 -15.62 16.11 -5.76
C HIS A 196 -14.71 16.58 -4.60
N PRO A 197 -13.94 17.67 -4.79
CA PRO A 197 -13.04 18.16 -3.76
C PRO A 197 -13.79 18.57 -2.48
N PRO A 198 -13.25 18.29 -1.28
CA PRO A 198 -13.80 18.84 -0.07
C PRO A 198 -13.67 20.37 -0.05
N GLY A 199 -14.62 21.04 0.60
CA GLY A 199 -14.65 22.50 0.67
C GLY A 199 -13.34 23.12 1.18
N GLY A 200 -12.90 24.21 0.54
CA GLY A 200 -11.68 24.92 0.91
C GLY A 200 -10.37 24.23 0.52
N VAL A 201 -10.43 23.19 -0.33
CA VAL A 201 -9.27 22.50 -0.88
C VAL A 201 -9.23 22.64 -2.40
N ARG A 202 -8.06 23.04 -2.93
CA ARG A 202 -7.76 23.00 -4.36
C ARG A 202 -7.16 21.66 -4.72
N LEU A 203 -7.74 20.97 -5.71
CA LEU A 203 -7.11 19.78 -6.30
C LEU A 203 -6.16 20.16 -7.44
N ARG A 204 -5.04 19.44 -7.48
CA ARG A 204 -4.08 19.43 -8.57
C ARG A 204 -3.87 17.99 -8.99
N TYR A 205 -3.52 17.77 -10.25
CA TYR A 205 -3.36 16.43 -10.79
C TYR A 205 -2.02 16.30 -11.51
N VAL A 206 -1.35 15.17 -11.32
CA VAL A 206 -0.13 14.81 -12.05
C VAL A 206 -0.34 13.44 -12.67
N VAL A 207 -0.39 13.40 -13.99
CA VAL A 207 -0.57 12.18 -14.78
C VAL A 207 0.77 11.84 -15.41
N ALA A 208 1.44 10.79 -14.92
CA ALA A 208 2.75 10.38 -15.40
C ALA A 208 2.67 9.05 -16.17
N ASP A 209 2.92 9.09 -17.48
CA ASP A 209 3.03 7.89 -18.33
C ASP A 209 1.84 6.90 -18.17
N PRO A 210 0.59 7.33 -18.42
CA PRO A 210 -0.54 6.43 -18.37
C PRO A 210 -0.48 5.46 -19.55
N GLY A 211 -0.83 4.18 -19.30
CA GLY A 211 -0.90 3.17 -20.36
C GLY A 211 -1.95 3.44 -21.43
N SER A 212 -2.87 4.38 -21.18
CA SER A 212 -3.85 4.90 -22.14
C SER A 212 -4.21 6.34 -21.79
N TRP A 213 -4.45 7.18 -22.80
CA TRP A 213 -4.87 8.57 -22.62
C TRP A 213 -6.37 8.73 -22.84
N LEU A 214 -7.01 9.53 -21.99
CA LEU A 214 -8.41 9.93 -22.16
C LEU A 214 -8.53 10.99 -23.27
N TYR A 215 -9.44 10.75 -24.21
CA TYR A 215 -9.83 11.72 -25.23
C TYR A 215 -11.29 12.13 -24.99
N PHE A 216 -11.57 13.43 -25.05
CA PHE A 216 -12.92 13.98 -24.81
C PHE A 216 -13.87 13.82 -26.00
N ASP A 217 -13.35 13.34 -27.13
CA ASP A 217 -14.10 13.04 -28.33
C ASP A 217 -13.68 11.68 -28.92
N ASN A 218 -14.24 11.34 -30.07
CA ASN A 218 -13.90 10.11 -30.79
C ASN A 218 -12.68 10.29 -31.71
N LEU A 219 -12.06 11.48 -31.75
CA LEU A 219 -10.84 11.68 -32.52
C LEU A 219 -9.70 10.97 -31.78
N ARG A 220 -8.92 10.23 -32.56
CA ARG A 220 -7.72 9.56 -32.09
C ARG A 220 -6.59 10.04 -32.98
N PRO A 221 -5.46 10.51 -32.41
CA PRO A 221 -4.28 10.81 -33.20
C PRO A 221 -3.94 9.57 -34.01
N GLN A 222 -4.02 9.70 -35.33
CA GLN A 222 -3.65 8.61 -36.22
C GLN A 222 -2.12 8.59 -36.33
N PRO A 223 -1.48 7.42 -36.36
CA PRO A 223 -0.07 7.33 -36.65
C PRO A 223 0.19 7.95 -38.03
N THR A 224 0.89 9.08 -38.07
CA THR A 224 1.40 9.64 -39.33
C THR A 224 2.65 8.88 -39.72
N TYR A 225 2.72 8.40 -40.95
CA TYR A 225 3.95 7.86 -41.53
C TYR A 225 5.06 8.93 -41.40
N GLY A 226 6.07 8.69 -40.55
CA GLY A 226 7.18 9.63 -40.30
C GLY A 226 7.22 10.32 -38.93
N GLY A 227 6.26 10.07 -38.03
CA GLY A 227 6.39 10.46 -36.60
C GLY A 227 5.98 11.89 -36.20
N GLU A 228 5.37 12.68 -37.09
CA GLU A 228 4.84 14.01 -36.74
C GLU A 228 3.32 14.00 -36.55
N LEU A 229 2.86 14.10 -35.31
CA LEU A 229 1.43 14.22 -34.99
C LEU A 229 0.84 15.50 -35.62
N ARG A 230 -0.11 15.36 -36.55
CA ARG A 230 -0.98 16.47 -36.97
C ARG A 230 -2.15 16.60 -36.00
N GLN A 231 -2.37 17.83 -35.53
CA GLN A 231 -3.55 18.25 -34.76
C GLN A 231 -4.76 18.41 -35.68
#